data_AF-A0A9N8ZG82-F1
#
_entry.id   AF-A0A9N8ZG82-F1
#
_cell.length_a   1.000
_cell.length_b   1.000
_cell.length_c   1.000
_cell.angle_alpha   90.00
_cell.angle_beta   90.00
_cell.angle_gamma   90.00
#
_symmetry.space_group_name_H-M   'P 1'
#
loop_
_entity.id
_entity.type
_entity.pdbx_description
1 polymer ?
#
loop_
_entity_poly.entity_id
_entity_poly.type
_entity_poly.pdbx_seq_one_letter_code
_entity_poly.pdbx_strand_id
1 'polypeptide(L)'
;MCTIQGADIVSPKIRITIYVQSLLIILKVFAEQNKLIKSALFGSATLLTLIISTIIQYQTNNLHYLFQLEVTYLAVLLLIATCYAFINPATLPKNKISSALGMIVSLSSLLTICYCIWLWATVRWKLPGQECGDKVMLFWLTKSFNPTGWVRDFMLAFLCSALPTSVLIIISAEILLQRNPISEIQGNWNVEAIIILIMAGGDAISTIFLLLK
;
A
#
# COMPACT_ATOMS: atom_id res chain seq x y z
N MET A 1 -18.14 -28.12 -10.11
CA MET A 1 -17.14 -27.38 -9.30
C MET A 1 -16.61 -26.26 -10.19
N CYS A 2 -16.59 -25.01 -9.73
CA CYS A 2 -16.11 -23.88 -10.54
C CYS A 2 -14.69 -23.56 -10.09
N THR A 3 -13.73 -23.54 -11.01
CA THR A 3 -12.31 -23.32 -10.71
C THR A 3 -11.85 -22.06 -11.42
N ILE A 4 -11.33 -21.09 -10.68
CA ILE A 4 -10.74 -19.88 -11.24
C ILE A 4 -9.34 -20.24 -11.73
N GLN A 5 -9.10 -20.14 -13.03
CA GLN A 5 -7.76 -20.29 -13.59
C GLN A 5 -7.02 -18.95 -13.52
N GLY A 6 -5.76 -18.97 -13.07
CA GLY A 6 -4.92 -17.79 -12.99
C GLY A 6 -3.70 -18.01 -12.10
N ALA A 7 -2.65 -17.25 -12.36
CA ALA A 7 -1.49 -17.21 -11.48
C ALA A 7 -1.88 -16.52 -10.16
N ASP A 8 -1.75 -17.23 -9.04
CA ASP A 8 -1.90 -16.63 -7.71
C ASP A 8 -0.69 -15.73 -7.42
N ILE A 9 -0.85 -14.44 -7.69
CA ILE A 9 0.14 -13.40 -7.37
C ILE A 9 0.42 -13.38 -5.87
N VAL A 10 -0.61 -13.68 -5.08
CA VAL A 10 -0.56 -13.56 -3.63
C VAL A 10 -0.37 -14.94 -3.05
N SER A 11 0.77 -15.55 -3.37
CA SER A 11 1.15 -16.82 -2.74
C SER A 11 1.02 -16.72 -1.20
N PRO A 12 0.74 -17.82 -0.49
CA PRO A 12 0.60 -17.80 0.98
C PRO A 12 1.78 -17.11 1.69
N LYS A 13 2.99 -17.20 1.13
CA LYS A 13 4.20 -16.52 1.62
C LYS A 13 4.10 -14.99 1.59
N ILE A 14 3.51 -14.43 0.52
CA ILE A 14 3.30 -12.99 0.38
C ILE A 14 2.24 -12.51 1.39
N ARG A 15 1.14 -13.26 1.55
CA ARG A 15 0.08 -12.97 2.54
C ARG A 15 0.66 -12.90 3.96
N ILE A 16 1.42 -13.93 4.36
CA ILE A 16 2.07 -13.99 5.67
C ILE A 16 3.03 -12.83 5.85
N THR A 17 3.86 -12.54 4.84
CA THR A 17 4.79 -11.40 4.89
C THR A 17 4.06 -10.09 5.16
N ILE A 18 2.97 -9.82 4.45
CA ILE A 18 2.20 -8.58 4.63
C ILE A 18 1.56 -8.54 6.03
N TYR A 19 0.97 -9.64 6.50
CA TYR A 19 0.41 -9.69 7.86
C TYR A 19 1.46 -9.44 8.93
N VAL A 20 2.65 -10.05 8.80
CA VAL A 20 3.77 -9.83 9.71
C VAL A 20 4.26 -8.39 9.63
N GLN A 21 4.39 -7.81 8.43
CA GLN A 21 4.79 -6.41 8.27
C GLN A 21 3.78 -5.44 8.90
N SER A 22 2.49 -5.63 8.65
CA SER A 22 1.42 -4.82 9.26
C SER A 22 1.45 -4.92 10.79
N LEU A 23 1.60 -6.13 11.34
CA LEU A 23 1.71 -6.33 12.78
C LEU A 23 2.98 -5.66 13.35
N LEU A 24 4.12 -5.77 12.67
CA LEU A 24 5.37 -5.14 13.08
C LEU A 24 5.27 -3.61 13.08
N ILE A 25 4.59 -3.01 12.10
CA ILE A 25 4.34 -1.56 12.08
C ILE A 25 3.53 -1.17 13.31
N ILE A 26 2.42 -1.87 13.58
CA ILE A 26 1.55 -1.61 14.74
C ILE A 26 2.36 -1.74 16.05
N LEU A 27 3.08 -2.83 16.24
CA LEU A 27 3.90 -3.04 17.44
C LEU A 27 4.97 -1.97 17.61
N LYS A 28 5.60 -1.52 16.51
CA LYS A 28 6.59 -0.44 16.55
C LYS A 28 6.01 0.92 16.90
N VAL A 29 4.76 1.20 16.54
CA VAL A 29 4.07 2.41 17.00
C VAL A 29 3.99 2.45 18.52
N PHE A 30 3.81 1.29 19.18
CA PHE A 30 3.74 1.19 20.64
C PHE A 30 5.11 1.13 21.33
N ALA A 31 6.14 0.55 20.69
CA ALA A 31 7.41 0.28 21.33
C ALA A 31 8.46 1.42 21.20
N GLU A 32 8.73 1.92 19.99
CA GLU A 32 9.83 2.87 19.75
C GLU A 32 9.57 3.78 18.53
N GLN A 33 9.40 5.08 18.76
CA GLN A 33 9.05 6.06 17.72
C GLN A 33 10.15 6.27 16.66
N ASN A 34 11.43 6.21 17.04
CA ASN A 34 12.54 6.50 16.11
C ASN A 34 12.70 5.45 14.99
N LYS A 35 12.26 4.20 15.22
CA LYS A 35 12.33 3.13 14.21
C LYS A 35 11.06 3.03 13.36
N LEU A 36 10.05 3.83 13.66
CA LEU A 36 8.74 3.78 13.03
C LEU A 36 8.79 4.23 11.56
N ILE A 37 9.48 5.33 11.27
CA ILE A 37 9.59 5.90 9.91
C ILE A 37 10.18 4.90 8.93
N LYS A 38 11.24 4.17 9.34
CA LYS A 38 11.89 3.13 8.50
C LYS A 38 10.92 1.98 8.19
N SER A 39 10.12 1.57 9.16
CA SER A 39 9.11 0.53 8.95
C SER A 39 7.93 1.00 8.10
N ALA A 40 7.47 2.25 8.29
CA ALA A 40 6.45 2.85 7.45
C ALA A 40 6.92 2.96 5.99
N LEU A 41 8.16 3.39 5.76
CA LEU A 41 8.77 3.46 4.42
C LEU A 41 8.82 2.08 3.76
N PHE A 42 9.26 1.06 4.48
CA PHE A 42 9.29 -0.31 3.96
C PHE A 42 7.89 -0.86 3.66
N GLY A 43 6.91 -0.54 4.51
CA GLY A 43 5.50 -0.84 4.25
C GLY A 43 4.99 -0.16 2.98
N SER A 44 5.24 1.14 2.82
CA SER A 44 4.84 1.88 1.62
C SER A 44 5.54 1.40 0.35
N ALA A 45 6.81 1.00 0.43
CA ALA A 45 7.52 0.39 -0.70
C ALA A 45 6.90 -0.96 -1.09
N THR A 46 6.65 -1.83 -0.10
CA THR A 46 5.98 -3.13 -0.34
C THR A 46 4.62 -2.93 -0.99
N LEU A 47 3.85 -1.97 -0.47
CA LEU A 47 2.53 -1.62 -0.97
C LEU A 47 2.57 -1.11 -2.41
N LEU A 48 3.50 -0.22 -2.75
CA LEU A 48 3.68 0.26 -4.12
C LEU A 48 4.07 -0.89 -5.06
N THR A 49 5.02 -1.74 -4.65
CA THR A 49 5.46 -2.90 -5.44
C THR A 49 4.32 -3.88 -5.70
N LEU A 50 3.46 -4.14 -4.71
CA LEU A 50 2.27 -5.00 -4.88
C LEU A 50 1.29 -4.41 -5.89
N ILE A 51 1.01 -3.12 -5.82
CA ILE A 51 0.09 -2.44 -6.74
C ILE A 51 0.65 -2.46 -8.17
N ILE A 52 1.93 -2.11 -8.35
CA ILE A 52 2.60 -2.16 -9.66
C ILE A 52 2.58 -3.59 -10.22
N SER A 53 2.95 -4.58 -9.40
CA SER A 53 2.95 -5.99 -9.81
C SER A 53 1.55 -6.46 -10.24
N THR A 54 0.52 -6.03 -9.52
CA THR A 54 -0.88 -6.36 -9.84
C THR A 54 -1.32 -5.72 -11.16
N ILE A 55 -0.94 -4.46 -11.39
CA ILE A 55 -1.25 -3.76 -12.65
C ILE A 55 -0.55 -4.43 -13.83
N ILE A 56 0.74 -4.73 -13.70
CA ILE A 56 1.51 -5.40 -14.76
C ILE A 56 0.88 -6.75 -15.10
N GLN A 57 0.60 -7.57 -14.09
CA GLN A 57 0.01 -8.90 -14.31
C GLN A 57 -1.42 -8.85 -14.83
N TYR A 58 -2.20 -7.83 -14.46
CA TYR A 58 -3.51 -7.60 -15.07
C TYR A 58 -3.39 -7.32 -16.57
N GLN A 59 -2.38 -6.56 -16.99
CA GLN A 59 -2.14 -6.25 -18.40
C GLN A 59 -1.56 -7.43 -19.19
N THR A 60 -0.67 -8.23 -18.61
CA THR A 60 0.03 -9.30 -19.34
C THR A 60 -0.73 -10.63 -19.34
N ASN A 61 -1.32 -11.01 -18.21
CA ASN A 61 -1.81 -12.37 -17.97
C ASN A 61 -3.32 -12.43 -17.67
N ASN A 62 -4.08 -11.35 -17.93
CA ASN A 62 -5.51 -11.25 -17.63
C ASN A 62 -5.84 -11.67 -16.19
N LEU A 63 -5.10 -11.13 -15.22
CA LEU A 63 -5.27 -11.44 -13.81
C LEU A 63 -6.73 -11.31 -13.36
N HIS A 64 -7.28 -12.39 -12.81
CA HIS A 64 -8.65 -12.45 -12.31
C HIS A 64 -8.92 -11.37 -11.24
N TYR A 65 -10.10 -10.74 -11.25
CA TYR A 65 -10.44 -9.63 -10.34
C TYR A 65 -10.39 -10.03 -8.86
N LEU A 66 -10.59 -11.32 -8.56
CA LEU A 66 -10.42 -11.88 -7.21
C LEU A 66 -9.01 -11.62 -6.65
N PHE A 67 -7.96 -11.86 -7.44
CA PHE A 67 -6.58 -11.66 -6.98
C PHE A 67 -6.28 -10.17 -6.79
N GLN A 68 -6.85 -9.29 -7.62
CA GLN A 68 -6.74 -7.84 -7.45
C GLN A 68 -7.44 -7.38 -6.16
N LEU A 69 -8.62 -7.93 -5.87
CA LEU A 69 -9.36 -7.66 -4.63
C LEU A 69 -8.57 -8.09 -3.40
N GLU A 70 -7.90 -9.24 -3.46
CA GLU A 70 -7.03 -9.70 -2.39
C GLU A 70 -5.83 -8.76 -2.17
N VAL A 71 -5.16 -8.33 -3.25
CA VAL A 71 -4.06 -7.36 -3.12
C VAL A 71 -4.54 -6.04 -2.54
N THR A 72 -5.69 -5.53 -2.97
CA THR A 72 -6.22 -4.27 -2.40
C THR A 72 -6.61 -4.40 -0.94
N TYR A 73 -7.14 -5.55 -0.51
CA TYR A 73 -7.36 -5.81 0.92
C TYR A 73 -6.05 -5.71 1.72
N LEU A 74 -4.99 -6.37 1.25
CA LEU A 74 -3.67 -6.34 1.88
C LEU A 74 -3.06 -4.93 1.87
N ALA A 75 -3.21 -4.20 0.76
CA ALA A 75 -2.77 -2.83 0.63
C ALA A 75 -3.51 -1.89 1.59
N VAL A 76 -4.82 -2.05 1.76
CA VAL A 76 -5.61 -1.24 2.70
C VAL A 76 -5.19 -1.51 4.15
N LEU A 77 -4.93 -2.76 4.51
CA LEU A 77 -4.48 -3.12 5.85
C LEU A 77 -3.12 -2.48 6.19
N LEU A 78 -2.20 -2.50 5.22
CA LEU A 78 -0.89 -1.86 5.34
C LEU A 78 -0.99 -0.33 5.32
N LEU A 79 -1.90 0.24 4.52
CA LEU A 79 -2.21 1.67 4.51
C LEU A 79 -2.75 2.16 5.86
N ILE A 80 -3.65 1.41 6.50
CA ILE A 80 -4.16 1.75 7.83
C ILE A 80 -3.01 1.77 8.85
N ALA A 81 -2.14 0.77 8.79
CA ALA A 81 -0.97 0.69 9.68
C ALA A 81 0.00 1.87 9.46
N THR A 82 0.25 2.28 8.21
CA THR A 82 1.09 3.45 7.92
C THR A 82 0.41 4.75 8.32
N CYS A 83 -0.88 4.95 8.04
CA CYS A 83 -1.63 6.13 8.47
C CYS A 83 -1.61 6.31 9.99
N TYR A 84 -1.79 5.23 10.75
CA TYR A 84 -1.71 5.26 12.21
C TYR A 84 -0.34 5.73 12.71
N ALA A 85 0.75 5.38 12.00
CA ALA A 85 2.09 5.83 12.33
C ALA A 85 2.30 7.35 12.18
N PHE A 86 1.58 8.00 11.25
CA PHE A 86 1.72 9.44 10.96
C PHE A 86 0.76 10.33 11.75
N ILE A 87 -0.35 9.79 12.27
CA ILE A 87 -1.30 10.57 13.09
C ILE A 87 -0.68 10.94 14.45
N ASN A 88 0.28 10.16 14.94
CA ASN A 88 0.90 10.43 16.23
C ASN A 88 1.80 11.68 16.16
N PRO A 89 1.47 12.80 16.83
CA PRO A 89 2.23 14.05 16.70
C PRO A 89 3.67 13.93 17.22
N ALA A 90 3.97 12.93 18.06
CA ALA A 90 5.33 12.65 18.51
C ALA A 90 6.22 12.04 17.41
N THR A 91 5.63 11.52 16.33
CA THR A 91 6.36 10.91 15.20
C THR A 91 6.63 11.91 14.07
N LEU A 92 6.18 13.17 14.22
CA LEU A 92 6.45 14.23 13.25
C LEU A 92 7.97 14.44 13.13
N PRO A 93 8.53 14.20 11.94
CA PRO A 93 9.96 14.30 11.78
C PRO A 93 10.44 15.74 11.89
N LYS A 94 11.33 15.98 12.86
CA LYS A 94 12.02 17.27 13.02
C LYS A 94 13.10 17.50 11.94
N ASN A 95 13.50 16.45 11.22
CA ASN A 95 14.54 16.50 10.21
C ASN A 95 13.95 16.61 8.79
N LYS A 96 14.49 17.53 7.96
CA LYS A 96 14.13 17.76 6.56
C LYS A 96 14.10 16.47 5.73
N ILE A 97 15.08 15.56 5.90
CA ILE A 97 15.14 14.28 5.17
C ILE A 97 13.89 13.44 5.45
N SER A 98 13.48 13.38 6.72
CA SER A 98 12.32 12.58 7.08
C SER A 98 11.00 13.24 6.71
N SER A 99 10.97 14.57 6.51
CA SER A 99 9.83 15.25 5.87
C SER A 99 9.70 14.85 4.40
N ALA A 100 10.81 14.81 3.66
CA ALA A 100 10.80 14.35 2.26
C ALA A 100 10.35 12.88 2.13
N LEU A 101 10.83 12.00 3.01
CA LEU A 101 10.37 10.61 3.08
C LEU A 101 8.87 10.52 3.41
N GLY A 102 8.38 11.35 4.32
CA GLY A 102 6.96 11.46 4.64
C GLY A 102 6.10 11.83 3.42
N MET A 103 6.58 12.75 2.57
CA MET A 103 5.90 13.09 1.32
C MET A 103 5.86 11.91 0.34
N ILE A 104 6.96 11.18 0.15
CA ILE A 104 7.01 10.02 -0.73
C ILE A 104 6.03 8.94 -0.26
N VAL A 105 6.00 8.67 1.05
CA VAL A 105 5.06 7.73 1.65
C VAL A 105 3.61 8.18 1.46
N SER A 106 3.32 9.47 1.65
CA SER A 106 1.98 10.02 1.47
C SER A 106 1.52 9.96 0.01
N LEU A 107 2.42 10.23 -0.94
CA LEU A 107 2.15 10.13 -2.38
C LEU A 107 1.87 8.69 -2.80
N SER A 108 2.69 7.73 -2.35
CA SER A 108 2.46 6.29 -2.59
C SER A 108 1.11 5.83 -2.03
N SER A 109 0.78 6.31 -0.83
CA SER A 109 -0.51 6.05 -0.19
C SER A 109 -1.68 6.61 -0.99
N LEU A 110 -1.56 7.84 -1.50
CA LEU A 110 -2.58 8.47 -2.36
C LEU A 110 -2.81 7.67 -3.65
N LEU A 111 -1.75 7.30 -4.37
CA LEU A 111 -1.85 6.48 -5.58
C LEU A 111 -2.56 5.15 -5.31
N THR A 112 -2.29 4.56 -4.15
CA THR A 112 -2.89 3.29 -3.73
C THR A 112 -4.36 3.44 -3.40
N ILE A 113 -4.74 4.52 -2.69
CA ILE A 113 -6.15 4.83 -2.42
C ILE A 113 -6.89 4.99 -3.75
N CYS A 114 -6.34 5.75 -4.70
CA CYS A 114 -6.92 5.93 -6.03
C CYS A 114 -7.11 4.60 -6.77
N TYR A 115 -6.08 3.75 -6.77
CA TYR A 115 -6.17 2.41 -7.38
C TYR A 115 -7.24 1.54 -6.71
N CYS A 116 -7.30 1.54 -5.37
CA CYS A 116 -8.30 0.78 -4.63
C CYS A 116 -9.72 1.29 -4.95
N ILE A 117 -9.95 2.60 -4.99
CA ILE A 117 -11.26 3.18 -5.36
C ILE A 117 -11.65 2.73 -6.77
N TRP A 118 -10.74 2.84 -7.74
CA TRP A 118 -10.98 2.39 -9.10
C TRP A 118 -11.33 0.91 -9.16
N LEU A 119 -10.59 0.06 -8.43
CA LEU A 119 -10.84 -1.38 -8.41
C LEU A 119 -12.21 -1.69 -7.79
N TRP A 120 -12.50 -1.17 -6.60
CA TRP A 120 -13.76 -1.43 -5.91
C TRP A 120 -14.97 -0.89 -6.68
N ALA A 121 -14.82 0.22 -7.42
CA ALA A 121 -15.85 0.74 -8.31
C ALA A 121 -16.08 -0.16 -9.54
N THR A 122 -15.01 -0.75 -10.09
CA THR A 122 -15.10 -1.61 -11.29
C THR A 122 -15.56 -3.03 -11.00
N VAL A 123 -15.30 -3.54 -9.79
CA VAL A 123 -15.65 -4.91 -9.36
C VAL A 123 -17.13 -5.23 -9.52
N ARG A 124 -18.03 -4.27 -9.26
CA ARG A 124 -19.49 -4.47 -9.43
C ARG A 124 -19.85 -4.90 -10.86
N TRP A 125 -19.17 -4.31 -11.84
CA TRP A 125 -19.51 -4.45 -13.25
C TRP A 125 -18.73 -5.58 -13.92
N LYS A 126 -17.48 -5.78 -13.50
CA LYS A 126 -16.57 -6.72 -14.16
C LYS A 126 -16.57 -8.10 -13.52
N LEU A 127 -16.73 -8.20 -12.20
CA LEU A 127 -16.66 -9.48 -11.51
C LEU A 127 -17.79 -10.45 -11.95
N PRO A 128 -19.07 -10.04 -12.06
CA PRO A 128 -20.13 -10.94 -12.51
C PRO A 128 -19.93 -11.46 -13.95
N GLY A 129 -19.20 -10.71 -14.77
CA GLY A 129 -18.87 -11.12 -16.14
C GLY A 129 -17.70 -12.12 -16.25
N GLN A 130 -17.03 -12.45 -15.14
CA GLN A 130 -15.93 -13.41 -15.13
C GLN A 130 -16.39 -14.83 -14.74
N GLU A 131 -15.61 -15.82 -15.16
CA GLU A 131 -15.82 -17.21 -14.77
C GLU A 131 -15.81 -17.36 -13.25
N CYS A 132 -16.86 -17.98 -12.70
CA CYS A 132 -17.07 -18.13 -11.26
C CYS A 132 -17.29 -16.81 -10.48
N GLY A 133 -17.41 -15.65 -11.16
CA GLY A 133 -17.51 -14.33 -10.54
C GLY A 133 -18.60 -14.19 -9.48
N ASP A 134 -19.80 -14.68 -9.76
CA ASP A 134 -20.96 -14.63 -8.84
C ASP A 134 -20.80 -15.52 -7.61
N LYS A 135 -19.86 -16.46 -7.64
CA LYS A 135 -19.56 -17.40 -6.55
C LYS A 135 -18.35 -16.97 -5.73
N VAL A 136 -17.68 -15.89 -6.13
CA VAL A 136 -16.51 -15.38 -5.43
C VAL A 136 -16.92 -14.82 -4.06
N MET A 137 -16.27 -15.33 -3.03
CA MET A 137 -16.41 -14.84 -1.65
C MET A 137 -15.04 -14.40 -1.15
N LEU A 138 -14.98 -13.20 -0.58
CA LEU A 138 -13.80 -12.73 0.14
C LEU A 138 -13.88 -13.22 1.59
N PHE A 139 -12.83 -13.86 2.07
CA PHE A 139 -12.74 -14.29 3.47
C PHE A 139 -12.00 -13.24 4.28
N TRP A 140 -12.69 -12.65 5.26
CA TRP A 140 -12.06 -11.84 6.27
C TRP A 140 -12.12 -12.58 7.60
N LEU A 141 -10.94 -12.99 8.08
CA LEU A 141 -10.75 -13.88 9.22
C LEU A 141 -11.47 -15.21 8.99
N THR A 142 -12.67 -15.37 9.53
CA THR A 142 -13.49 -16.59 9.44
C THR A 142 -14.80 -16.38 8.69
N LYS A 143 -15.14 -15.14 8.32
CA LYS A 143 -16.42 -14.80 7.70
C LYS A 143 -16.23 -14.50 6.22
N SER A 144 -17.07 -15.13 5.40
CA SER A 144 -17.15 -14.89 3.96
C SER A 144 -18.03 -13.69 3.66
N PHE A 145 -17.60 -12.84 2.75
CA PHE A 145 -18.30 -11.65 2.31
C PHE A 145 -18.41 -11.62 0.79
N ASN A 146 -19.57 -11.15 0.31
CA ASN A 146 -19.75 -10.91 -1.12
C ASN A 146 -19.09 -9.56 -1.50
N PRO A 147 -18.05 -9.56 -2.36
CA PRO A 147 -17.34 -8.35 -2.78
C PRO A 147 -18.19 -7.38 -3.61
N THR A 148 -19.37 -7.79 -4.09
CA THR A 148 -20.30 -6.94 -4.85
C THR A 148 -21.42 -6.33 -4.00
N GLY A 149 -21.55 -6.76 -2.74
CA GLY A 149 -22.59 -6.32 -1.82
C GLY A 149 -22.18 -5.11 -0.98
N TRP A 150 -22.76 -5.00 0.22
CA TRP A 150 -22.56 -3.86 1.14
C TRP A 150 -21.08 -3.61 1.52
N VAL A 151 -20.24 -4.66 1.53
CA VAL A 151 -18.80 -4.52 1.83
C VAL A 151 -18.11 -3.63 0.83
N ARG A 152 -18.47 -3.69 -0.45
CA ARG A 152 -17.96 -2.77 -1.48
C ARG A 152 -18.27 -1.33 -1.10
N ASP A 153 -19.53 -1.06 -0.79
CA ASP A 153 -20.01 0.29 -0.53
C ASP A 153 -19.35 0.86 0.74
N PHE A 154 -19.16 0.02 1.76
CA PHE A 154 -18.39 0.35 2.95
C PHE A 154 -16.93 0.68 2.62
N MET A 155 -16.24 -0.18 1.85
CA MET A 155 -14.84 0.04 1.48
C MET A 155 -14.67 1.30 0.61
N LEU A 156 -15.58 1.56 -0.33
CA LEU A 156 -15.58 2.77 -1.13
C LEU A 156 -15.79 4.02 -0.27
N ALA A 157 -16.77 4.01 0.64
CA ALA A 157 -17.02 5.13 1.53
C ALA A 157 -15.78 5.41 2.41
N PHE A 158 -15.17 4.36 2.96
CA PHE A 158 -13.94 4.47 3.74
C PHE A 158 -12.79 5.07 2.93
N LEU A 159 -12.49 4.54 1.74
CA LEU A 159 -11.41 5.02 0.88
C LEU A 159 -11.63 6.47 0.41
N CYS A 160 -12.86 6.81 0.04
CA CYS A 160 -13.23 8.18 -0.33
C CYS A 160 -13.06 9.16 0.84
N SER A 161 -13.35 8.74 2.08
CA SER A 161 -13.12 9.56 3.27
C SER A 161 -11.64 9.75 3.60
N ALA A 162 -10.79 8.77 3.27
CA ALA A 162 -9.35 8.83 3.51
C ALA A 162 -8.59 9.73 2.49
N LEU A 163 -9.17 9.95 1.31
CA LEU A 163 -8.54 10.70 0.23
C LEU A 163 -8.31 12.19 0.56
N PRO A 164 -9.27 12.95 1.13
CA PRO A 164 -9.02 14.31 1.60
C PRO A 164 -7.92 14.37 2.66
N THR A 165 -7.87 13.40 3.57
CA THR A 165 -6.86 13.35 4.63
C THR A 165 -5.46 13.18 4.06
N SER A 166 -5.26 12.29 3.08
CA SER A 166 -3.95 12.10 2.45
C SER A 166 -3.50 13.35 1.68
N VAL A 167 -4.41 14.03 0.99
CA VAL A 167 -4.13 15.30 0.30
C VAL A 167 -3.73 16.40 1.29
N LEU A 168 -4.44 16.54 2.41
CA LEU A 168 -4.11 17.52 3.44
C LEU A 168 -2.73 17.27 4.06
N ILE A 169 -2.33 16.01 4.26
CA ILE A 169 -0.99 15.64 4.74
C ILE A 169 0.07 16.09 3.75
N ILE A 170 -0.13 15.86 2.45
CA ILE A 170 0.81 16.26 1.40
C ILE A 170 0.97 17.79 1.38
N ILE A 171 -0.14 18.54 1.36
CA ILE A 171 -0.12 20.01 1.36
C ILE A 171 0.60 20.53 2.62
N SER A 172 0.32 19.94 3.78
CA SER A 172 0.95 20.33 5.04
C SER A 172 2.47 20.09 5.02
N ALA A 173 2.89 18.96 4.47
CA ALA A 173 4.31 18.62 4.31
C ALA A 173 5.02 19.55 3.31
N GLU A 174 4.34 19.93 2.22
CA GLU A 174 4.88 20.87 1.23
C GLU A 174 5.09 22.26 1.84
N ILE A 175 4.08 22.79 2.55
CA ILE A 175 4.19 24.09 3.25
C ILE A 175 5.36 24.07 4.25
N LEU A 176 5.54 22.95 4.97
CA LEU A 176 6.63 22.80 5.93
C LEU A 176 8.01 22.84 5.26
N LEU A 177 8.15 22.23 4.07
CA LEU A 177 9.38 22.24 3.28
C LEU A 177 9.66 23.61 2.65
N GLN A 178 8.64 24.29 2.15
CA GLN A 178 8.79 25.63 1.58
C GLN A 178 9.26 26.64 2.65
N ARG A 179 8.78 26.51 3.90
CA ARG A 179 9.25 27.35 5.02
C ARG A 179 10.69 27.06 5.45
N ASN A 180 11.28 25.93 5.06
CA ASN A 180 12.62 25.50 5.47
C ASN A 180 13.45 24.96 4.28
N PRO A 181 13.91 25.84 3.36
CA PRO A 181 14.51 25.43 2.08
C PRO A 181 15.75 24.52 2.21
N ILE A 182 15.92 23.67 1.20
CA ILE A 182 16.88 22.53 1.13
C ILE A 182 18.35 22.97 0.93
N SER A 183 18.62 24.24 0.65
CA SER A 183 19.97 24.74 0.36
C SER A 183 20.99 24.59 1.49
N GLU A 184 20.56 24.27 2.71
CA GLU A 184 21.45 23.96 3.85
C GLU A 184 21.81 22.46 3.98
N ILE A 185 21.26 21.57 3.15
CA ILE A 185 21.53 20.11 3.21
C ILE A 185 22.71 19.75 2.30
N GLN A 186 23.86 20.42 2.46
CA GLN A 186 25.13 19.92 1.95
C GLN A 186 25.86 19.22 3.10
N GLY A 187 25.84 17.88 3.13
CA GLY A 187 26.90 17.14 3.84
C GLY A 187 26.56 15.94 4.71
N ASN A 188 25.32 15.44 4.82
CA ASN A 188 25.11 14.23 5.63
C ASN A 188 23.91 13.37 5.21
N TRP A 189 23.98 12.80 4.01
CA TRP A 189 23.19 11.60 3.72
C TRP A 189 23.88 10.44 4.44
N ASN A 190 23.31 10.01 5.56
CA ASN A 190 23.83 8.84 6.26
C ASN A 190 23.80 7.65 5.30
N VAL A 191 24.91 6.93 5.17
CA VAL A 191 25.12 5.83 4.21
C VAL A 191 23.97 4.79 4.29
N GLU A 192 23.39 4.61 5.48
CA GLU A 192 22.20 3.78 5.69
C GLU A 192 20.98 4.18 4.85
N ALA A 193 20.70 5.47 4.65
CA ALA A 193 19.54 5.92 3.89
C ALA A 193 19.70 5.62 2.40
N ILE A 194 20.93 5.76 1.88
CA ILE A 194 21.29 5.39 0.51
C ILE A 194 21.16 3.87 0.33
N ILE A 195 21.67 3.09 1.28
CA ILE A 195 21.56 1.62 1.26
C ILE A 195 20.09 1.16 1.29
N ILE A 196 19.23 1.79 2.09
CA ILE A 196 17.79 1.46 2.15
C ILE A 196 17.11 1.76 0.81
N LEU A 197 17.45 2.88 0.16
CA LEU A 197 16.90 3.24 -1.15
C LEU A 197 17.36 2.22 -2.22
N ILE A 198 18.62 1.81 -2.18
CA ILE A 198 19.19 0.80 -3.09
C ILE A 198 18.55 -0.56 -2.87
N MET A 199 18.35 -1.00 -1.61
CA MET A 199 17.70 -2.27 -1.31
C MET A 199 16.23 -2.26 -1.74
N ALA A 200 15.49 -1.19 -1.46
CA ALA A 200 14.10 -1.05 -1.90
C ALA A 200 13.98 -1.02 -3.43
N GLY A 201 14.89 -0.32 -4.11
CA GLY A 201 14.98 -0.32 -5.57
C GLY A 201 15.38 -1.68 -6.13
N GLY A 202 16.31 -2.38 -5.49
CA GLY A 202 16.77 -3.72 -5.87
C GLY A 202 15.67 -4.76 -5.75
N ASP A 203 14.91 -4.77 -4.65
CA ASP A 203 13.74 -5.63 -4.47
C ASP A 203 12.66 -5.32 -5.51
N ALA A 204 12.42 -4.04 -5.80
CA ALA A 204 11.48 -3.64 -6.84
C ALA A 204 11.91 -4.14 -8.23
N ILE A 205 13.19 -3.96 -8.60
CA ILE A 205 13.75 -4.41 -9.88
C ILE A 205 13.76 -5.93 -9.97
N SER A 206 14.16 -6.63 -8.90
CA SER A 206 14.18 -8.09 -8.86
C SER A 206 12.77 -8.67 -8.99
N THR A 207 11.79 -8.05 -8.33
CA THR A 207 10.38 -8.42 -8.46
C THR A 207 9.90 -8.19 -9.90
N ILE A 208 10.21 -7.05 -10.51
CA ILE A 208 9.89 -6.77 -11.93
C ILE A 208 10.54 -7.81 -12.85
N PHE A 209 11.80 -8.16 -12.62
CA PHE A 209 12.54 -9.12 -13.45
C PHE A 209 12.01 -10.56 -13.32
N LEU A 210 11.61 -10.98 -12.11
CA LEU A 210 10.95 -12.25 -11.86
C LEU A 210 9.57 -12.34 -12.53
N LEU A 211 8.87 -11.21 -12.68
CA LEU A 211 7.55 -11.15 -13.30
C LEU A 211 7.59 -11.06 -14.84
N LEU A 212 8.72 -10.66 -15.42
CA LEU A 212 8.93 -10.56 -16.87
C LEU A 212 9.44 -11.86 -17.52
N LYS A 213 9.69 -12.91 -16.73
CA LYS A 213 10.20 -14.21 -17.18
C LYS A 213 9.11 -15.28 -17.09
#